data_AF-A0AAD3MN77-F1
#
_entry.id   AF-A0AAD3MN77-F1
#
_cell.length_a   1.000
_cell.length_b   1.000
_cell.length_c   1.000
_cell.angle_alpha   90.00
_cell.angle_beta   90.00
_cell.angle_gamma   90.00
#
_symmetry.space_group_name_H-M   'P 1'
#
loop_
_entity.id
_entity.type
_entity.pdbx_description
1 polymer ?
#
loop_
_entity_poly.entity_id
_entity_poly.type
_entity_poly.pdbx_seq_one_letter_code
_entity_poly.pdbx_strand_id
1 'polypeptide(L)'
;MNRPCFLLQRALPPADEPDDTPVPDEANALDLPTCLLCVCLTGSVYCEEISPDMTTVPTLPKETAYLYARFNKIKKINTKDFADIVTLKRIDLTGNLISEIEDGAFSKLTLLEELSLAENRLVKLPMLPPKLTSFNANNNRLKTKGVKANAFKKLTKLVNLFLADNQLEAVPHIPESVRILHLQNNNITEVNKDTFCRSNDTYYLRMSLSEVRMDGNPVILSKHPDSFTCMKVLPVGRYR
;
A
#
# COMPACT_ATOMS: atom_id res chain seq x y z
N MET A 1 10.23 62.70 -81.95
CA MET A 1 10.43 61.48 -82.75
C MET A 1 10.90 60.36 -81.83
N ASN A 2 10.56 59.12 -82.20
CA ASN A 2 10.48 57.90 -81.39
C ASN A 2 11.79 57.32 -80.80
N ARG A 3 11.63 56.78 -79.56
CA ARG A 3 12.19 55.55 -78.93
C ARG A 3 13.73 55.45 -78.70
N PRO A 4 14.24 54.62 -77.76
CA PRO A 4 13.60 53.44 -77.13
C PRO A 4 13.76 53.25 -75.60
N CYS A 5 13.01 52.25 -75.13
CA CYS A 5 12.90 51.70 -73.77
C CYS A 5 14.20 51.07 -73.22
N PHE A 6 14.34 51.10 -71.89
CA PHE A 6 14.92 50.00 -71.10
C PHE A 6 14.12 49.75 -69.81
N LEU A 7 14.05 48.48 -69.45
CA LEU A 7 13.22 47.82 -68.43
C LEU A 7 13.67 48.10 -66.99
N LEU A 8 12.73 48.01 -66.04
CA LEU A 8 13.00 47.54 -64.67
C LEU A 8 11.80 46.75 -64.13
N GLN A 9 12.00 45.43 -63.99
CA GLN A 9 11.08 44.48 -63.36
C GLN A 9 10.99 44.73 -61.85
N ARG A 10 9.77 44.72 -61.30
CA ARG A 10 9.53 44.50 -59.86
C ARG A 10 9.33 43.00 -59.64
N ALA A 11 10.20 42.38 -58.84
CA ALA A 11 10.01 41.04 -58.30
C ALA A 11 9.68 41.16 -56.80
N LEU A 12 8.68 40.40 -56.35
CA LEU A 12 8.14 40.35 -54.99
C LEU A 12 9.15 39.73 -54.00
N PRO A 13 9.10 40.08 -52.70
CA PRO A 13 9.93 39.44 -51.68
C PRO A 13 9.54 37.96 -51.48
N PRO A 14 10.48 37.12 -51.02
CA PRO A 14 10.27 35.68 -50.86
C PRO A 14 9.31 35.35 -49.72
N ALA A 15 8.68 34.17 -49.84
CA ALA A 15 7.69 33.62 -48.92
C ALA A 15 8.26 33.38 -47.51
N ASP A 16 7.44 33.66 -46.49
CA ASP A 16 7.72 33.40 -45.08
C ASP A 16 8.00 31.91 -44.82
N GLU A 17 9.08 31.63 -44.09
CA GLU A 17 9.39 30.30 -43.55
C GLU A 17 8.36 29.90 -42.48
N PRO A 18 8.02 28.61 -42.33
CA PRO A 18 7.10 28.17 -41.28
C PRO A 18 7.75 28.35 -39.90
N ASP A 19 7.04 29.07 -39.03
CA ASP A 19 7.36 29.28 -37.62
C ASP A 19 7.38 27.92 -36.88
N ASP A 20 8.58 27.44 -36.58
CA ASP A 20 8.85 26.20 -35.85
C ASP A 20 8.72 26.43 -34.33
N THR A 21 7.59 27.04 -33.92
CA THR A 21 7.25 27.17 -32.50
C THR A 21 6.70 25.83 -32.00
N PRO A 22 7.28 25.23 -30.95
CA PRO A 22 6.72 24.02 -30.37
C PRO A 22 5.31 24.35 -29.85
N VAL A 23 4.31 23.65 -30.38
CA VAL A 23 2.98 23.58 -29.78
C VAL A 23 3.18 23.18 -28.31
N PRO A 24 2.62 23.91 -27.32
CA PRO A 24 2.73 23.49 -25.93
C PRO A 24 2.14 22.09 -25.81
N ASP A 25 2.97 21.16 -25.35
CA ASP A 25 2.60 19.78 -25.07
C ASP A 25 1.25 19.73 -24.37
N GLU A 26 0.39 18.80 -24.82
CA GLU A 26 -0.84 18.43 -24.15
C GLU A 26 -0.60 18.41 -22.63
N ALA A 27 -1.24 19.33 -21.92
CA ALA A 27 -1.08 19.45 -20.48
C ALA A 27 -1.38 18.08 -19.85
N ASN A 28 -0.32 17.42 -19.39
CA ASN A 28 -0.40 16.15 -18.68
C ASN A 28 -1.42 16.31 -17.55
N ALA A 29 -2.48 15.50 -17.55
CA ALA A 29 -3.43 15.41 -16.45
C ALA A 29 -2.79 15.01 -15.09
N LEU A 30 -1.47 14.77 -15.08
CA LEU A 30 -0.61 14.47 -13.93
C LEU A 30 -0.17 15.71 -13.13
N ASP A 31 -0.34 16.93 -13.65
CA ASP A 31 0.11 18.17 -12.99
C ASP A 31 -1.05 19.01 -12.42
N LEU A 32 -2.27 18.48 -12.45
CA LEU A 32 -3.38 19.11 -11.74
C LEU A 32 -3.13 19.02 -10.23
N PRO A 33 -3.35 20.12 -9.47
CA PRO A 33 -3.29 20.07 -8.02
C PRO A 33 -4.20 18.95 -7.51
N THR A 34 -3.69 18.07 -6.64
CA THR A 34 -4.48 16.96 -6.07
C THR A 34 -5.82 17.42 -5.54
N CYS A 35 -5.89 18.63 -4.97
CA CYS A 35 -7.11 19.22 -4.41
C CYS A 35 -8.12 19.75 -5.45
N LEU A 36 -7.82 19.64 -6.74
CA LEU A 36 -8.76 19.91 -7.83
C LEU A 36 -9.52 18.64 -8.23
N LEU A 37 -8.89 17.47 -8.07
CA LEU A 37 -9.47 16.15 -8.32
C LEU A 37 -10.05 15.52 -7.05
N CYS A 38 -9.44 15.82 -5.91
CA CYS A 38 -9.77 15.27 -4.60
C CYS A 38 -10.23 16.37 -3.63
N VAL A 39 -10.86 15.97 -2.54
CA VAL A 39 -11.26 16.89 -1.47
C VAL A 39 -10.14 17.01 -0.44
N CYS A 40 -9.58 18.21 -0.28
CA CYS A 40 -8.55 18.49 0.72
C CYS A 40 -9.12 19.29 1.90
N LEU A 41 -9.05 18.73 3.10
CA LEU A 41 -9.58 19.34 4.33
C LEU A 41 -8.57 19.19 5.47
N THR A 42 -8.00 20.30 5.93
CA THR A 42 -7.21 20.36 7.19
C THR A 42 -6.17 19.24 7.31
N GLY A 43 -5.29 19.10 6.31
CA GLY A 43 -4.26 18.05 6.28
C GLY A 43 -4.78 16.65 5.95
N SER A 44 -6.04 16.51 5.52
CA SER A 44 -6.62 15.26 5.01
C SER A 44 -6.92 15.39 3.52
N VAL A 45 -6.63 14.35 2.75
CA VAL A 45 -6.89 14.27 1.31
C VAL A 45 -7.82 13.07 1.06
N TYR A 46 -8.97 13.34 0.46
CA TYR A 46 -10.00 12.36 0.13
C TYR A 46 -10.15 12.25 -1.38
N CYS A 47 -9.66 11.14 -1.94
CA CYS A 47 -9.68 10.76 -3.34
C CYS A 47 -10.45 9.45 -3.50
N GLU A 48 -11.75 9.43 -3.22
CA GLU A 48 -12.56 8.21 -3.34
C GLU A 48 -13.22 8.16 -4.72
N GLU A 49 -13.00 7.05 -5.45
CA GLU A 49 -13.65 6.78 -6.74
C GLU A 49 -13.57 7.97 -7.74
N ILE A 50 -12.36 8.50 -7.94
CA ILE A 50 -12.15 9.67 -8.80
C ILE A 50 -12.32 9.30 -10.28
N SER A 51 -12.98 10.18 -11.04
CA SER A 51 -13.12 10.12 -12.49
C SER A 51 -12.39 11.31 -13.15
N PRO A 52 -11.48 11.10 -14.11
CA PRO A 52 -11.08 9.81 -14.69
C PRO A 52 -10.30 8.93 -13.72
N ASP A 53 -10.27 7.61 -14.00
CA ASP A 53 -9.66 6.58 -13.14
C ASP A 53 -8.24 6.97 -12.67
N MET A 54 -8.07 7.10 -11.36
CA MET A 54 -6.76 7.39 -10.76
C MET A 54 -5.89 6.12 -10.73
N THR A 55 -4.83 6.11 -11.54
CA THR A 55 -3.94 4.93 -11.75
C THR A 55 -2.60 4.99 -11.00
N THR A 56 -2.25 6.16 -10.47
CA THR A 56 -1.04 6.44 -9.69
C THR A 56 -1.39 7.26 -8.46
N VAL A 57 -0.51 7.29 -7.47
CA VAL A 57 -0.65 8.21 -6.33
C VAL A 57 -0.43 9.64 -6.84
N PRO A 58 -1.36 10.59 -6.60
CA PRO A 58 -1.21 11.97 -7.05
C PRO A 58 -0.26 12.75 -6.13
N THR A 59 0.26 13.89 -6.60
CA THR A 59 1.20 14.72 -5.83
C THR A 59 0.53 15.36 -4.62
N LEU A 60 0.82 14.86 -3.41
CA LEU A 60 0.14 15.29 -2.19
C LEU A 60 0.70 16.61 -1.63
N PRO A 61 -0.14 17.45 -0.98
CA PRO A 61 0.35 18.55 -0.15
C PRO A 61 1.29 18.04 0.97
N LYS A 62 2.36 18.79 1.26
CA LYS A 62 3.42 18.37 2.22
C LYS A 62 2.92 18.22 3.65
N GLU A 63 1.84 18.92 3.98
CA GLU A 63 1.21 18.94 5.30
C GLU A 63 0.17 17.82 5.47
N THR A 64 0.01 16.94 4.47
CA THR A 64 -0.98 15.85 4.50
C THR A 64 -0.67 14.84 5.61
N ALA A 65 -1.54 14.77 6.61
CA ALA A 65 -1.51 13.80 7.69
C ALA A 65 -2.36 12.55 7.39
N TYR A 66 -3.44 12.68 6.60
CA TYR A 66 -4.37 11.60 6.31
C TYR A 66 -4.64 11.50 4.81
N LEU A 67 -4.42 10.32 4.23
CA LEU A 67 -4.77 10.04 2.83
C LEU A 67 -5.82 8.93 2.76
N TYR A 68 -6.92 9.22 2.10
CA TYR A 68 -7.97 8.26 1.76
C TYR A 68 -8.10 8.22 0.24
N ALA A 69 -7.56 7.18 -0.39
CA ALA A 69 -7.54 7.03 -1.85
C ALA A 69 -8.17 5.68 -2.26
N ARG A 70 -9.39 5.44 -1.78
CA ARG A 70 -10.08 4.15 -1.87
C ARG A 70 -10.77 3.96 -3.22
N PHE A 71 -10.94 2.71 -3.63
CA PHE A 71 -11.73 2.32 -4.80
C PHE A 71 -11.29 2.94 -6.14
N ASN A 72 -10.00 3.29 -6.26
CA ASN A 72 -9.40 3.77 -7.51
C ASN A 72 -8.73 2.61 -8.27
N LYS A 73 -7.92 2.94 -9.28
CA LYS A 73 -7.21 1.97 -10.14
C LYS A 73 -5.70 2.01 -9.94
N ILE A 74 -5.22 2.40 -8.76
CA ILE A 74 -3.78 2.52 -8.49
C ILE A 74 -3.11 1.15 -8.64
N LYS A 75 -2.06 1.04 -9.46
CA LYS A 75 -1.41 -0.25 -9.78
C LYS A 75 -0.07 -0.46 -9.08
N LYS A 76 0.66 0.62 -8.82
CA LYS A 76 2.01 0.59 -8.26
C LYS A 76 2.21 1.76 -7.31
N ILE A 77 3.02 1.53 -6.27
CA ILE A 77 3.54 2.56 -5.37
C ILE A 77 5.05 2.62 -5.51
N ASN A 78 5.57 3.80 -5.81
CA ASN A 78 7.00 4.06 -5.97
C ASN A 78 7.59 4.71 -4.72
N THR A 79 8.92 4.69 -4.64
CA THR A 79 9.69 5.33 -3.57
C THR A 79 9.49 6.85 -3.47
N LYS A 80 9.11 7.50 -4.58
CA LYS A 80 8.91 8.95 -4.65
C LYS A 80 7.52 9.40 -4.17
N ASP A 81 6.50 8.54 -4.30
CA ASP A 81 5.09 8.88 -4.08
C ASP A 81 4.81 9.47 -2.69
N PHE A 82 5.57 9.01 -1.68
CA PHE A 82 5.42 9.45 -0.29
C PHE A 82 6.72 10.00 0.32
N ALA A 83 7.76 10.25 -0.49
CA ALA A 83 9.11 10.57 0.01
C ALA A 83 9.15 11.85 0.87
N ASP A 84 8.39 12.86 0.47
CA ASP A 84 8.43 14.20 1.07
C ASP A 84 7.30 14.44 2.09
N ILE A 85 6.38 13.49 2.27
CA ILE A 85 5.17 13.66 3.09
C ILE A 85 5.35 12.98 4.45
N VAL A 86 6.38 13.42 5.19
CA VAL A 86 6.79 12.82 6.48
C VAL A 86 5.76 13.02 7.61
N THR A 87 4.74 13.84 7.37
CA THR A 87 3.63 14.16 8.27
C THR A 87 2.51 13.12 8.26
N LEU A 88 2.50 12.19 7.29
CA LEU A 88 1.49 11.15 7.16
C LEU A 88 1.41 10.25 8.39
N LYS A 89 0.19 10.13 8.92
CA LYS A 89 -0.19 9.26 10.04
C LYS A 89 -1.06 8.10 9.60
N ARG A 90 -1.90 8.30 8.58
CA ARG A 90 -2.78 7.27 8.03
C ARG A 90 -2.79 7.29 6.51
N ILE A 91 -2.71 6.10 5.92
CA ILE A 91 -2.90 5.86 4.50
C ILE A 91 -3.94 4.76 4.32
N ASP A 92 -5.01 5.05 3.60
CA ASP A 92 -6.01 4.07 3.16
C ASP A 92 -6.05 3.99 1.63
N LEU A 93 -5.57 2.86 1.10
CA LEU A 93 -5.55 2.53 -0.33
C LEU A 93 -6.42 1.30 -0.62
N THR A 94 -7.46 1.09 0.18
CA THR A 94 -8.37 -0.06 0.04
C THR A 94 -9.05 -0.08 -1.33
N GLY A 95 -9.21 -1.27 -1.92
CA GLY A 95 -9.99 -1.44 -3.15
C GLY A 95 -9.30 -0.91 -4.41
N ASN A 96 -7.97 -0.94 -4.45
CA ASN A 96 -7.18 -0.55 -5.62
C ASN A 96 -6.67 -1.79 -6.40
N LEU A 97 -5.79 -1.58 -7.37
CA LEU A 97 -5.19 -2.64 -8.19
C LEU A 97 -3.71 -2.85 -7.86
N ILE A 98 -3.27 -2.50 -6.66
CA ILE A 98 -1.85 -2.44 -6.31
C ILE A 98 -1.28 -3.85 -6.29
N SER A 99 -0.36 -4.13 -7.22
CA SER A 99 0.36 -5.40 -7.30
C SER A 99 1.84 -5.28 -6.92
N GLU A 100 2.39 -4.07 -7.00
CA GLU A 100 3.80 -3.79 -6.73
C GLU A 100 3.95 -2.57 -5.84
N ILE A 101 4.78 -2.70 -4.80
CA ILE A 101 5.23 -1.60 -3.95
C ILE A 101 6.76 -1.69 -3.93
N GLU A 102 7.42 -0.59 -4.25
CA GLU A 102 8.88 -0.52 -4.21
C GLU A 102 9.40 -0.67 -2.77
N ASP A 103 10.53 -1.37 -2.62
CA ASP A 103 11.17 -1.51 -1.32
C ASP A 103 11.60 -0.12 -0.82
N GLY A 104 11.10 0.27 0.36
CA GLY A 104 11.37 1.58 0.95
C GLY A 104 10.37 2.68 0.59
N ALA A 105 9.28 2.39 -0.14
CA ALA A 105 8.23 3.36 -0.45
C ALA A 105 7.63 4.07 0.78
N PHE A 106 7.59 3.38 1.92
CA PHE A 106 7.10 3.93 3.18
C PHE A 106 8.23 4.30 4.17
N SER A 107 9.50 4.19 3.76
CA SER A 107 10.66 4.27 4.68
C SER A 107 10.80 5.64 5.38
N LYS A 108 10.34 6.72 4.75
CA LYS A 108 10.38 8.09 5.28
C LYS A 108 9.21 8.42 6.20
N LEU A 109 8.16 7.59 6.20
CA LEU A 109 6.92 7.82 6.94
C LEU A 109 7.06 7.40 8.41
N THR A 110 7.90 8.13 9.15
CA THR A 110 8.23 7.81 10.55
C THR A 110 7.09 8.03 11.53
N LEU A 111 6.04 8.75 11.12
CA LEU A 111 4.83 9.01 11.88
C LEU A 111 3.64 8.15 11.46
N LEU A 112 3.80 7.24 10.49
CA LEU A 112 2.71 6.40 10.01
C LEU A 112 2.29 5.40 11.09
N GLU A 113 1.04 5.52 11.52
CA GLU A 113 0.40 4.70 12.54
C GLU A 113 -0.53 3.66 11.90
N GLU A 114 -1.18 4.01 10.79
CA GLU A 114 -2.18 3.15 10.15
C GLU A 114 -1.99 3.05 8.65
N LEU A 115 -1.96 1.82 8.15
CA LEU A 115 -1.83 1.52 6.73
C LEU A 115 -2.84 0.44 6.32
N SER A 116 -3.76 0.80 5.44
CA SER A 116 -4.66 -0.14 4.77
C SER A 116 -4.28 -0.31 3.31
N LEU A 117 -3.97 -1.55 2.95
CA LEU A 117 -3.75 -2.06 1.60
C LEU A 117 -4.75 -3.18 1.30
N ALA A 118 -5.88 -3.20 2.00
CA ALA A 118 -6.90 -4.23 1.83
C ALA A 118 -7.47 -4.22 0.40
N GLU A 119 -7.96 -5.37 -0.07
CA GLU A 119 -8.63 -5.49 -1.38
C GLU A 119 -7.75 -4.99 -2.52
N ASN A 120 -6.53 -5.53 -2.61
CA ASN A 120 -5.54 -5.21 -3.63
C ASN A 120 -5.01 -6.51 -4.28
N ARG A 121 -3.89 -6.45 -5.00
CA ARG A 121 -3.30 -7.58 -5.74
C ARG A 121 -1.89 -7.90 -5.27
N LEU A 122 -1.56 -7.59 -4.01
CA LEU A 122 -0.21 -7.76 -3.48
C LEU A 122 0.16 -9.24 -3.40
N VAL A 123 1.32 -9.56 -3.96
CA VAL A 123 1.96 -10.88 -3.86
C VAL A 123 3.12 -10.90 -2.86
N LYS A 124 3.65 -9.72 -2.51
CA LYS A 124 4.74 -9.52 -1.55
C LYS A 124 4.45 -8.30 -0.68
N LEU A 125 4.91 -8.33 0.57
CA LEU A 125 4.85 -7.18 1.46
C LEU A 125 6.09 -6.29 1.32
N PRO A 126 5.93 -4.96 1.34
CA PRO A 126 7.05 -4.02 1.41
C PRO A 126 7.63 -3.95 2.82
N MET A 127 8.71 -3.20 2.99
CA MET A 127 9.19 -2.84 4.32
C MET A 127 8.21 -1.88 5.00
N LEU A 128 7.67 -2.31 6.14
CA LEU A 128 6.67 -1.56 6.89
C LEU A 128 7.33 -0.56 7.88
N PRO A 129 6.75 0.64 8.08
CA PRO A 129 7.25 1.61 9.05
C PRO A 129 7.12 1.12 10.50
N PRO A 130 8.12 1.36 11.37
CA PRO A 130 8.18 0.78 12.71
C PRO A 130 7.12 1.32 13.69
N LYS A 131 6.49 2.45 13.40
CA LYS A 131 5.47 3.08 14.27
C LYS A 131 4.05 2.60 14.03
N LEU A 132 3.83 1.71 13.06
CA LEU A 132 2.48 1.19 12.79
C LEU A 132 1.85 0.57 14.03
N THR A 133 0.61 0.95 14.28
CA THR A 133 -0.30 0.39 15.29
C THR A 133 -1.37 -0.47 14.64
N SER A 134 -1.73 -0.21 13.38
CA SER A 134 -2.68 -0.99 12.59
C SER A 134 -2.16 -1.22 11.18
N PHE A 135 -2.14 -2.49 10.76
CA PHE A 135 -1.83 -2.87 9.39
C PHE A 135 -2.91 -3.81 8.84
N ASN A 136 -3.51 -3.42 7.72
CA ASN A 136 -4.51 -4.21 7.02
C ASN A 136 -4.04 -4.54 5.60
N ALA A 137 -3.87 -5.83 5.31
CA ALA A 137 -3.63 -6.34 3.97
C ALA A 137 -4.57 -7.53 3.66
N ASN A 138 -5.79 -7.50 4.20
CA ASN A 138 -6.83 -8.47 3.85
C ASN A 138 -7.12 -8.46 2.34
N ASN A 139 -7.68 -9.57 1.82
CA ASN A 139 -8.13 -9.67 0.43
C ASN A 139 -7.00 -9.31 -0.55
N ASN A 140 -5.87 -9.98 -0.43
CA ASN A 140 -4.72 -9.86 -1.32
C ASN A 140 -4.33 -11.25 -1.84
N ARG A 141 -3.15 -11.37 -2.46
CA ARG A 141 -2.61 -12.61 -3.02
C ARG A 141 -1.31 -13.01 -2.33
N LEU A 142 -1.17 -12.66 -1.04
CA LEU A 142 0.05 -12.88 -0.29
C LEU A 142 0.24 -14.37 -0.03
N LYS A 143 1.40 -14.88 -0.47
CA LYS A 143 1.90 -16.21 -0.08
C LYS A 143 2.96 -16.05 1.00
N THR A 144 3.25 -17.12 1.74
CA THR A 144 4.29 -17.09 2.79
C THR A 144 5.65 -16.62 2.24
N LYS A 145 6.01 -17.01 1.00
CA LYS A 145 7.25 -16.54 0.33
C LYS A 145 7.28 -15.02 0.08
N GLY A 146 6.12 -14.38 -0.03
CA GLY A 146 5.96 -12.94 -0.19
C GLY A 146 6.05 -12.16 1.12
N VAL A 147 6.06 -12.84 2.26
CA VAL A 147 6.19 -12.25 3.60
C VAL A 147 7.55 -12.63 4.17
N LYS A 148 8.48 -11.67 4.19
CA LYS A 148 9.82 -11.89 4.76
C LYS A 148 9.68 -12.32 6.24
N ALA A 149 10.52 -13.25 6.70
CA ALA A 149 10.45 -13.77 8.08
C ALA A 149 10.54 -12.68 9.17
N ASN A 150 11.21 -11.56 8.85
CA ASN A 150 11.37 -10.40 9.72
C ASN A 150 10.46 -9.22 9.37
N ALA A 151 9.45 -9.40 8.50
CA ALA A 151 8.59 -8.32 7.99
C ALA A 151 7.94 -7.50 9.11
N PHE A 152 7.52 -8.17 10.20
CA PHE A 152 6.86 -7.53 11.32
C PHE A 152 7.77 -7.35 12.55
N LYS A 153 9.01 -7.88 12.54
CA LYS A 153 9.89 -7.94 13.73
C LYS A 153 10.13 -6.58 14.40
N LYS A 154 10.18 -5.51 13.62
CA LYS A 154 10.43 -4.14 14.11
C LYS A 154 9.17 -3.39 14.55
N LEU A 155 7.98 -3.95 14.34
CA LEU A 155 6.69 -3.31 14.59
C LEU A 155 6.25 -3.51 16.05
N THR A 156 7.03 -2.95 16.99
CA THR A 156 6.84 -3.16 18.44
C THR A 156 5.60 -2.47 19.02
N LYS A 157 4.91 -1.65 18.22
CA LYS A 157 3.67 -0.96 18.58
C LYS A 157 2.45 -1.50 17.85
N LEU A 158 2.61 -2.53 17.01
CA LEU A 158 1.52 -3.07 16.20
C LEU A 158 0.49 -3.76 17.10
N VAL A 159 -0.74 -3.29 17.06
CA VAL A 159 -1.87 -3.81 17.85
C VAL A 159 -2.77 -4.67 16.97
N ASN A 160 -3.06 -4.19 15.75
CA ASN A 160 -3.98 -4.84 14.82
C ASN A 160 -3.22 -5.32 13.57
N LEU A 161 -3.31 -6.61 13.28
CA LEU A 161 -2.73 -7.21 12.10
C LEU A 161 -3.77 -8.03 11.35
N PHE A 162 -4.15 -7.55 10.16
CA PHE A 162 -5.16 -8.19 9.33
C PHE A 162 -4.52 -8.72 8.04
N LEU A 163 -4.53 -10.05 7.89
CA LEU A 163 -3.97 -10.80 6.76
C LEU A 163 -4.96 -11.88 6.26
N ALA A 164 -6.25 -11.70 6.54
CA ALA A 164 -7.31 -12.58 6.10
C ALA A 164 -7.45 -12.60 4.57
N ASP A 165 -8.08 -13.65 4.04
CA ASP A 165 -8.41 -13.75 2.61
C ASP A 165 -7.17 -13.55 1.73
N ASN A 166 -6.15 -14.36 2.00
CA ASN A 166 -4.86 -14.39 1.31
C ASN A 166 -4.51 -15.84 0.96
N GLN A 167 -3.25 -16.10 0.59
CA GLN A 167 -2.75 -17.42 0.18
C GLN A 167 -1.58 -17.86 1.07
N LEU A 168 -1.57 -17.45 2.35
CA LEU A 168 -0.52 -17.81 3.30
C LEU A 168 -0.57 -19.31 3.59
N GLU A 169 0.58 -19.98 3.51
CA GLU A 169 0.73 -21.42 3.77
C GLU A 169 1.17 -21.69 5.22
N ALA A 170 1.69 -20.67 5.88
CA ALA A 170 2.14 -20.70 7.28
C ALA A 170 1.92 -19.33 7.93
N VAL A 171 1.76 -19.33 9.25
CA VAL A 171 1.65 -18.13 10.07
C VAL A 171 3.00 -17.38 10.07
N PRO A 172 3.06 -16.09 9.69
CA PRO A 172 4.29 -15.31 9.78
C PRO A 172 4.65 -15.02 11.24
N HIS A 173 5.90 -14.60 11.50
CA HIS A 173 6.30 -14.22 12.86
C HIS A 173 5.51 -12.99 13.35
N ILE A 174 4.68 -13.19 14.38
CA ILE A 174 3.78 -12.16 14.90
C ILE A 174 4.42 -11.43 16.10
N PRO A 175 4.50 -10.09 16.09
CA PRO A 175 5.05 -9.32 17.21
C PRO A 175 4.28 -9.51 18.54
N GLU A 176 4.99 -9.34 19.66
CA GLU A 176 4.44 -9.44 21.03
C GLU A 176 3.36 -8.40 21.35
N SER A 177 3.37 -7.27 20.64
CA SER A 177 2.41 -6.18 20.82
C SER A 177 1.03 -6.46 20.24
N VAL A 178 0.92 -7.42 19.31
CA VAL A 178 -0.33 -7.68 18.58
C VAL A 178 -1.39 -8.20 19.53
N ARG A 179 -2.58 -7.60 19.43
CA ARG A 179 -3.77 -7.96 20.19
C ARG A 179 -4.81 -8.65 19.32
N ILE A 180 -5.04 -8.11 18.13
CA ILE A 180 -6.01 -8.64 17.17
C ILE A 180 -5.26 -9.16 15.95
N LEU A 181 -5.43 -10.45 15.68
CA LEU A 181 -4.79 -11.15 14.56
C LEU A 181 -5.83 -11.87 13.71
N HIS A 182 -5.98 -11.45 12.46
CA HIS A 182 -6.88 -12.08 11.49
C HIS A 182 -6.07 -12.78 10.41
N LEU A 183 -6.22 -14.10 10.33
CA LEU A 183 -5.58 -14.99 9.38
C LEU A 183 -6.59 -15.93 8.71
N GLN A 184 -7.90 -15.67 8.87
CA GLN A 184 -8.94 -16.51 8.29
C GLN A 184 -8.86 -16.56 6.77
N ASN A 185 -9.38 -17.63 6.17
CA ASN A 185 -9.42 -17.84 4.72
C ASN A 185 -8.04 -17.71 4.06
N ASN A 186 -7.06 -18.45 4.59
CA ASN A 186 -5.74 -18.64 4.00
C ASN A 186 -5.54 -20.13 3.69
N ASN A 187 -4.33 -20.51 3.28
CA ASN A 187 -3.95 -21.89 3.00
C ASN A 187 -3.03 -22.46 4.10
N ILE A 188 -3.19 -22.04 5.36
CA ILE A 188 -2.30 -22.45 6.45
C ILE A 188 -2.55 -23.94 6.74
N THR A 189 -1.54 -24.77 6.52
CA THR A 189 -1.64 -26.23 6.71
C THR A 189 -1.10 -26.71 8.04
N GLU A 190 -0.16 -25.98 8.62
CA GLU A 190 0.51 -26.37 9.87
C GLU A 190 0.79 -25.17 10.79
N VAL A 191 0.86 -25.47 12.08
CA VAL A 191 1.37 -24.59 13.13
C VAL A 191 2.32 -25.41 14.00
N ASN A 192 3.30 -24.74 14.61
CA ASN A 192 4.31 -25.37 15.46
C ASN A 192 4.33 -24.72 16.85
N LYS A 193 5.03 -25.35 17.80
CA LYS A 193 5.11 -24.89 19.20
C LYS A 193 5.63 -23.45 19.37
N ASP A 194 6.38 -22.95 18.39
CA ASP A 194 6.98 -21.61 18.39
C ASP A 194 6.16 -20.58 17.57
N THR A 195 5.01 -20.99 17.02
CA THR A 195 4.18 -20.12 16.15
C THR A 195 3.57 -18.96 16.94
N PHE A 196 2.98 -19.27 18.11
CA PHE A 196 2.43 -18.25 19.01
C PHE A 196 3.16 -18.17 20.34
N CYS A 197 3.79 -19.26 20.77
CA CYS A 197 4.48 -19.41 22.05
C CYS A 197 6.00 -19.41 21.89
N ARG A 198 6.72 -19.39 23.02
CA ARG A 198 8.18 -19.50 23.07
C ARG A 198 8.55 -20.84 23.68
N SER A 199 8.98 -21.80 22.87
CA SER A 199 9.27 -23.15 23.40
C SER A 199 10.48 -23.23 24.32
N ASN A 200 11.30 -22.17 24.38
CA ASN A 200 12.41 -22.05 25.31
C ASN A 200 12.01 -21.46 26.69
N ASP A 201 10.76 -21.02 26.86
CA ASP A 201 10.26 -20.42 28.10
C ASP A 201 8.89 -21.01 28.44
N THR A 202 8.88 -21.99 29.34
CA THR A 202 7.65 -22.69 29.75
C THR A 202 6.69 -21.82 30.57
N TYR A 203 7.15 -20.67 31.07
CA TYR A 203 6.34 -19.71 31.82
C TYR A 203 5.85 -18.55 30.94
N TYR A 204 6.22 -18.54 29.67
CA TYR A 204 5.82 -17.51 28.75
C TYR A 204 4.30 -17.52 28.56
N LEU A 205 3.68 -16.38 28.89
CA LEU A 205 2.27 -16.11 28.65
C LEU A 205 2.12 -14.94 27.69
N ARG A 206 1.40 -15.16 26.59
CA ARG A 206 1.13 -14.14 25.58
C ARG A 206 -0.15 -13.39 25.92
N MET A 207 -0.01 -12.42 26.82
CA MET A 207 -1.14 -11.69 27.42
C MET A 207 -1.80 -10.69 26.48
N SER A 208 -1.05 -10.14 25.52
CA SER A 208 -1.54 -9.12 24.59
C SER A 208 -2.58 -9.66 23.62
N LEU A 209 -2.40 -10.91 23.19
CA LEU A 209 -3.19 -11.51 22.11
C LEU A 209 -4.60 -11.83 22.61
N SER A 210 -5.57 -11.01 22.21
CA SER A 210 -6.96 -11.06 22.69
C SER A 210 -7.93 -11.65 21.67
N GLU A 211 -7.56 -11.65 20.40
CA GLU A 211 -8.37 -12.23 19.33
C GLU A 211 -7.47 -12.83 18.25
N VAL A 212 -7.70 -14.10 17.92
CA VAL A 212 -7.03 -14.78 16.82
C VAL A 212 -8.06 -15.52 15.97
N ARG A 213 -8.15 -15.16 14.70
CA ARG A 213 -9.01 -15.82 13.73
C ARG A 213 -8.16 -16.61 12.74
N MET A 214 -8.41 -17.91 12.65
CA MET A 214 -7.76 -18.86 11.74
C MET A 214 -8.79 -19.74 11.02
N ASP A 215 -10.08 -19.41 11.11
CA ASP A 215 -11.15 -20.09 10.39
C ASP A 215 -10.92 -20.09 8.87
N GLY A 216 -11.44 -21.09 8.15
CA GLY A 216 -11.23 -21.21 6.70
C GLY A 216 -9.82 -21.62 6.27
N ASN A 217 -8.93 -22.00 7.20
CA ASN A 217 -7.64 -22.62 6.88
C ASN A 217 -7.71 -24.16 6.91
N PRO A 218 -6.87 -24.88 6.14
CA PRO A 218 -6.78 -26.34 6.18
C PRO A 218 -6.30 -26.93 7.52
N VAL A 219 -5.51 -26.19 8.30
CA VAL A 219 -4.94 -26.65 9.58
C VAL A 219 -6.02 -27.08 10.57
N ILE A 220 -5.78 -28.21 11.23
CA ILE A 220 -6.63 -28.71 12.32
C ILE A 220 -5.95 -28.36 13.64
N LEU A 221 -6.48 -27.37 14.35
CA LEU A 221 -5.85 -26.77 15.53
C LEU A 221 -5.70 -27.77 16.69
N SER A 222 -6.61 -28.75 16.81
CA SER A 222 -6.54 -29.79 17.84
C SER A 222 -5.36 -30.74 17.71
N LYS A 223 -4.73 -30.82 16.53
CA LYS A 223 -3.50 -31.61 16.33
C LYS A 223 -2.23 -30.92 16.87
N HIS A 224 -2.34 -29.64 17.24
CA HIS A 224 -1.20 -28.82 17.68
C HIS A 224 -1.50 -28.07 19.00
N PRO A 225 -1.90 -28.76 20.09
CA PRO A 225 -2.31 -28.10 21.32
C PRO A 225 -1.18 -27.25 21.94
N ASP A 226 0.06 -27.71 21.85
CA ASP A 226 1.23 -27.05 22.43
C ASP A 226 1.45 -25.63 21.89
N SER A 227 1.06 -25.39 20.64
CA SER A 227 1.14 -24.08 19.96
C SER A 227 0.32 -22.98 20.62
N PHE A 228 -0.64 -23.33 21.50
CA PHE A 228 -1.62 -22.40 22.06
C PHE A 228 -1.56 -22.31 23.60
N THR A 229 -0.65 -23.06 24.23
CA THR A 229 -0.56 -23.17 25.70
C THR A 229 -0.25 -21.86 26.41
N CYS A 230 0.47 -20.95 25.77
CA CYS A 230 0.78 -19.62 26.30
C CYS A 230 -0.36 -18.61 26.15
N MET A 231 -1.45 -18.95 25.44
CA MET A 231 -2.50 -18.00 25.07
C MET A 231 -3.65 -18.03 26.08
N LYS A 232 -4.20 -16.84 26.37
CA LYS A 232 -5.40 -16.72 27.23
C LYS A 232 -6.70 -17.07 26.51
N VAL A 233 -6.71 -16.89 25.19
CA VAL A 233 -7.85 -17.15 24.32
C VAL A 233 -7.39 -18.11 23.24
N LEU A 234 -8.22 -19.12 22.95
CA LEU A 234 -7.93 -20.03 21.86
C LEU A 234 -8.31 -19.39 20.51
N PRO A 235 -7.57 -19.68 19.43
CA PRO A 235 -7.95 -19.18 18.11
C PRO A 235 -9.31 -19.70 17.66
N VAL A 236 -10.08 -18.85 16.99
CA VAL A 236 -11.27 -19.28 16.26
C VAL A 236 -10.82 -20.04 15.02
N GLY A 237 -11.24 -21.30 14.88
CA GLY A 237 -10.82 -22.13 13.74
C GLY A 237 -11.33 -23.56 13.84
N ARG A 238 -10.74 -24.44 13.02
CA ARG A 238 -11.16 -25.83 12.89
C ARG A 238 -10.46 -26.73 13.92
N TYR A 239 -11.25 -27.38 14.78
CA TYR A 239 -10.76 -28.33 15.79
C TYR A 239 -11.08 -29.80 15.47
N ARG A 240 -11.86 -30.08 14.42
CA ARG A 240 -12.23 -31.41 13.92
C ARG A 240 -12.36 -31.36 12.41
#